data_AF-A0A933GVV8-F1
#
_entry.id   AF-A0A933GVV8-F1
#
_cell.length_a   1.000
_cell.length_b   1.000
_cell.length_c   1.000
_cell.angle_alpha   90.00
_cell.angle_beta   90.00
_cell.angle_gamma   90.00
#
_symmetry.space_group_name_H-M   'P 1'
#
loop_
_entity.id
_entity.type
_entity.pdbx_description
1 polymer ?
#
loop_
_entity_poly.entity_id
_entity_poly.type
_entity_poly.pdbx_seq_one_letter_code
_entity_poly.pdbx_strand_id
1 'polypeptide(L)' 'MPLTIPKTRILELLREFPDDVEVEEVIYRLYLLEKIAAAEEDIAAGRTLSAQEAGDEIAKWRS' A
#
# COMPACT_ATOMS: atom_id res chain seq x y z
N MET A 1 6.58 -10.99 1.37
CA MET A 1 6.10 -11.08 -0.02
C MET A 1 6.84 -10.04 -0.85
N PRO A 2 7.27 -10.35 -2.08
CA PRO A 2 7.89 -9.36 -2.95
C PRO A 2 6.87 -8.27 -3.31
N LEU A 3 7.30 -7.01 -3.24
CA LEU A 3 6.50 -5.86 -3.67
C LEU A 3 6.27 -5.99 -5.18
N THR A 4 5.03 -6.24 -5.60
CA THR A 4 4.75 -6.51 -7.03
C THR A 4 3.62 -5.61 -7.48
N ILE A 5 3.91 -4.72 -8.43
CA ILE A 5 2.88 -3.89 -9.08
C ILE A 5 3.05 -3.93 -10.60
N PRO A 6 1.99 -3.74 -11.39
CA PRO A 6 2.08 -3.71 -12.85
C PRO A 6 3.03 -2.60 -13.31
N LYS A 7 3.90 -2.91 -14.28
CA LYS A 7 4.83 -1.93 -14.87
C LYS A 7 4.11 -0.68 -15.41
N THR A 8 2.91 -0.84 -15.97
CA THR A 8 2.11 0.27 -16.47
C THR A 8 1.77 1.29 -15.38
N ARG A 9 1.48 0.81 -14.17
CA ARG A 9 1.17 1.66 -13.02
C ARG A 9 2.40 2.45 -12.55
N ILE A 10 3.59 1.85 -12.63
CA ILE A 10 4.86 2.55 -12.39
C ILE A 10 5.04 3.69 -13.39
N LEU A 11 4.79 3.43 -14.67
CA LEU A 11 4.94 4.44 -15.72
C LEU A 11 3.94 5.58 -15.58
N GLU A 12 2.70 5.29 -15.14
CA GLU A 12 1.71 6.32 -14.82
C GLU A 12 2.18 7.20 -13.65
N LEU A 13 2.62 6.60 -12.55
CA LEU A 13 3.18 7.33 -11.41
C LEU A 13 4.35 8.23 -11.83
N LEU A 14 5.27 7.72 -12.64
CA LEU A 14 6.43 8.50 -13.12
C LEU A 14 6.03 9.70 -13.98
N ARG A 15 4.88 9.66 -14.66
CA ARG A 15 4.36 10.81 -15.44
C ARG A 15 3.72 11.88 -14.56
N GLU A 16 3.31 11.54 -13.34
CA GLU A 16 2.69 12.46 -12.40
C GLU A 16 3.74 13.19 -11.54
N PHE A 17 4.97 12.68 -11.47
CA PHE A 17 6.04 13.35 -10.76
C PHE A 17 6.51 14.62 -11.49
N PRO A 18 6.98 15.63 -10.73
CA PRO A 18 7.71 16.75 -11.30
C PRO A 18 9.02 16.27 -11.95
N ASP A 19 9.63 17.14 -12.76
CA ASP A 19 10.87 16.84 -13.48
C ASP A 19 12.02 16.42 -12.52
N ASP A 20 12.10 17.08 -11.36
CA ASP A 20 13.02 16.74 -10.28
C ASP A 20 12.24 16.15 -9.09
N VAL A 21 12.59 14.93 -8.68
CA VAL A 21 11.98 14.24 -7.55
C VAL A 21 13.05 13.48 -6.76
N GLU A 22 12.93 13.51 -5.43
CA GLU A 22 13.78 12.72 -4.54
C GLU A 22 13.52 11.22 -4.73
N VAL A 23 14.59 10.43 -4.80
CA VAL A 23 14.48 8.98 -5.06
C VAL A 23 13.68 8.27 -3.94
N GLU A 24 13.86 8.71 -2.70
CA GLU A 24 13.16 8.22 -1.52
C GLU A 24 11.63 8.41 -1.64
N GLU A 25 11.19 9.54 -2.19
CA GLU A 25 9.77 9.82 -2.44
C GLU A 25 9.20 8.86 -3.50
N VAL A 26 9.95 8.61 -4.58
CA VAL A 26 9.54 7.64 -5.61
C VAL A 26 9.36 6.25 -5.00
N ILE A 27 10.33 5.79 -4.20
CA ILE A 27 10.28 4.48 -3.53
C ILE A 27 9.10 4.42 -2.56
N TYR A 28 8.90 5.47 -1.75
CA TYR A 28 7.79 5.54 -0.80
C TYR A 28 6.43 5.44 -1.50
N ARG A 29 6.25 6.15 -2.61
CA ARG A 29 4.99 6.16 -3.35
C ARG A 29 4.71 4.83 -4.03
N LEU A 30 5.74 4.14 -4.53
CA LEU A 30 5.63 2.77 -5.05
C LEU A 30 5.21 1.78 -3.94
N TYR A 31 5.80 1.90 -2.76
CA TYR A 31 5.42 1.08 -1.60
C TYR A 31 3.96 1.31 -1.21
N LEU A 32 3.52 2.56 -1.16
CA LEU A 32 2.15 2.90 -0.80
C LEU A 32 1.13 2.37 -1.83
N LEU A 33 1.44 2.47 -3.12
CA LEU A 33 0.58 1.94 -4.18
C LEU A 33 0.38 0.42 -4.08
N GLU A 34 1.43 -0.33 -3.74
CA GLU A 34 1.30 -1.77 -3.52
C GLU A 34 0.41 -2.07 -2.30
N LYS A 35 0.57 -1.31 -1.21
CA LYS A 35 -0.25 -1.48 0.00
C LYS A 35 -1.72 -1.19 -0.28
N ILE A 36 -2.01 -0.18 -1.10
CA ILE A 36 -3.38 0.13 -1.54
C ILE A 36 -3.94 -1.03 -2.39
N ALA A 37 -3.18 -1.51 -3.38
CA ALA A 37 -3.62 -2.62 -4.22
C ALA A 37 -3.91 -3.89 -3.40
N ALA A 38 -3.06 -4.21 -2.42
CA ALA A 38 -3.28 -5.32 -1.50
C ALA A 38 -4.54 -5.10 -0.64
N ALA A 39 -4.76 -3.89 -0.13
CA ALA A 39 -5.94 -3.55 0.64
C ALA A 39 -7.23 -3.65 -0.19
N GLU A 40 -7.21 -3.21 -1.46
CA GLU A 40 -8.34 -3.36 -2.38
C GLU A 40 -8.68 -4.84 -2.61
N GLU A 41 -7.67 -5.71 -2.75
CA GLU A 41 -7.87 -7.14 -2.86
C GLU A 41 -8.47 -7.74 -1.58
N ASP A 42 -7.96 -7.33 -0.42
CA ASP A 42 -8.48 -7.77 0.88
C ASP A 42 -9.94 -7.36 1.06
N ILE A 43 -10.31 -6.14 0.69
CA ILE A 43 -11.69 -5.65 0.72
C ILE A 43 -12.57 -6.49 -0.23
N ALA A 44 -12.13 -6.71 -1.47
CA ALA A 44 -12.88 -7.49 -2.46
C ALA A 44 -13.08 -8.96 -2.02
N ALA A 45 -12.12 -9.52 -1.29
CA ALA A 45 -12.18 -10.87 -0.74
C ALA A 45 -12.90 -10.96 0.63
N GLY A 46 -13.38 -9.83 1.18
CA GLY A 46 -14.01 -9.77 2.50
C GLY A 46 -13.05 -9.98 3.68
N ARG A 47 -11.73 -9.88 3.45
CA ARG A 47 -10.67 -9.97 4.47
C ARG A 47 -10.51 -8.64 5.20
N THR A 48 -11.59 -8.15 5.80
CA THR A 48 -11.62 -6.87 6.52
C THR A 48 -11.92 -7.08 8.00
N LEU A 49 -11.40 -6.21 8.85
CA LEU A 49 -11.74 -6.17 10.27
C LEU A 49 -12.66 -4.98 10.56
N SER A 50 -13.61 -5.16 11.46
CA SER A 50 -14.29 -4.04 12.11
C SER A 50 -13.32 -3.26 13.00
N ALA A 51 -13.70 -2.03 13.35
CA ALA A 51 -12.89 -1.19 14.23
C ALA A 51 -12.61 -1.84 15.60
N GLN A 52 -13.57 -2.61 16.12
CA GLN A 52 -13.41 -3.34 17.38
C GLN A 52 -12.40 -4.48 17.24
N GLU A 53 -12.56 -5.32 16.20
CA GLU A 53 -11.64 -6.44 15.93
C GLU A 53 -10.20 -5.95 15.69
N ALA A 54 -10.04 -4.84 14.96
CA ALA A 54 -8.74 -4.21 14.75
C ALA A 54 -8.11 -3.73 16.08
N GLY A 55 -8.92 -3.14 16.98
CA GLY A 55 -8.46 -2.72 18.30
C GLY A 55 -7.99 -3.90 19.16
N ASP A 56 -8.73 -5.00 19.14
CA ASP A 56 -8.39 -6.22 19.89
C ASP A 56 -7.09 -6.87 19.35
N GLU A 57 -6.88 -6.87 18.03
CA GLU A 57 -5.62 -7.35 17.42
C GLU A 57 -4.42 -6.49 17.78
N ILE A 58 -4.56 -5.16 17.73
CA ILE A 58 -3.47 -4.23 18.11
C ILE A 58 -3.10 -4.38 19.60
N ALA A 59 -4.09 -4.63 20.47
CA ALA A 59 -3.85 -4.84 21.89
C ALA A 59 -2.97 -6.09 22.15
N LYS A 60 -3.12 -7.15 21.35
CA LYS A 60 -2.29 -8.38 21.45
C LYS A 60 -0.82 -8.15 21.13
N TRP A 61 -0.48 -7.12 20.35
CA TRP A 61 0.92 -6.81 20.01
C TRP A 61 1.65 -6.05 21.12
N ARG A 62 0.94 -5.54 22.12
CA ARG A 62 1.51 -4.80 23.26
C ARG A 62 1.75 -5.66 24.52
N SER A 63 1.37 -6.93 24.50
CA SER A 63 1.61 -7.91 25.57
C SER A 63 2.78 -8.81 25.25
#